data_AF-A0AAW1CCE9-F1
#
_entry.id   AF-A0AAW1CCE9-F1
#
_cell.length_a   1.000
_cell.length_b   1.000
_cell.length_c   1.000
_cell.angle_alpha   90.00
_cell.angle_beta   90.00
_cell.angle_gamma   90.00
#
_symmetry.space_group_name_H-M   'P 1'
#
loop_
_entity.id
_entity.type
_entity.pdbx_description
1 polymer ?
#
loop_
_entity_poly.entity_id
_entity_poly.type
_entity_poly.pdbx_seq_one_letter_code
_entity_poly.pdbx_strand_id
1 'polypeptide(L)'
;MLLEIWIEGERIGSYASEMAKVVCFTTQDPSDKALGKPELVLYTLNLEEYGGPGDCGEGRMMERSTCCRQEHYINFRELTWTQYWIIEPAGYQAYHCVGSCRQPKNLLHHFGYGERSCAVVKSSPLPMMYLVKKGNYTEIEVAEFPNMIVEKCGCIMDNIAVV
;
A
#
# COMPACT_ATOMS: atom_id res chain seq x y z
N MET A 1 29.42 -23.05 22.81
CA MET A 1 29.14 -22.25 21.61
C MET A 1 28.30 -21.07 22.05
N LEU A 2 28.84 -19.85 21.98
CA LEU A 2 28.03 -18.63 22.11
C LEU A 2 27.54 -18.28 20.70
N LEU A 3 26.23 -18.12 20.53
CA LEU A 3 25.67 -17.49 19.35
C LEU A 3 25.54 -16.00 19.65
N GLU A 4 26.38 -15.18 19.04
CA GLU A 4 26.21 -13.72 19.03
C GLU A 4 25.32 -13.35 17.85
N ILE A 5 24.20 -12.69 18.13
CA ILE A 5 23.29 -12.13 17.13
C ILE A 5 23.36 -10.62 17.26
N TRP A 6 23.68 -9.95 16.16
CA TRP A 6 23.70 -8.50 16.07
C TRP A 6 22.50 -8.05 15.26
N ILE A 7 21.66 -7.19 15.85
CA ILE A 7 20.54 -6.56 15.17
C ILE A 7 21.03 -5.19 14.73
N GLU A 8 21.30 -5.07 13.44
CA GLU A 8 21.70 -3.81 12.83
C GLU A 8 20.47 -3.23 12.14
N GLY A 9 20.03 -2.04 12.56
CA GLY A 9 18.99 -1.35 11.82
C GLY A 9 19.56 -0.90 10.48
N GLU A 10 18.80 -1.11 9.41
CA GLU A 10 19.14 -0.69 8.05
C GLU A 10 19.46 0.82 7.94
N ARG A 11 19.11 1.61 8.95
CA ARG A 11 19.49 3.02 9.11
C ARG A 11 20.09 3.31 10.48
N ILE A 12 21.17 4.09 10.49
CA ILE A 12 21.79 4.65 11.70
C ILE A 12 20.85 5.74 12.25
N GLY A 13 20.31 5.54 13.46
CA GLY A 13 19.44 6.51 14.12
C GLY A 13 18.84 5.94 15.41
N SER A 14 18.40 6.81 16.32
CA SER A 14 17.78 6.44 17.62
C SER A 14 16.63 5.44 17.47
N TYR A 15 15.95 5.47 16.33
CA TYR A 15 14.87 4.58 15.96
C TYR A 15 15.29 3.10 15.81
N ALA A 16 16.41 2.82 15.14
CA ALA A 16 16.94 1.46 15.00
C ALA A 16 17.34 0.87 16.35
N SER A 17 17.90 1.69 17.24
CA SER A 17 18.25 1.27 18.60
C SER A 17 17.03 1.00 19.48
N GLU A 18 15.90 1.68 19.28
CA GLU A 18 14.67 1.38 20.01
C GLU A 18 14.02 0.07 19.54
N MET A 19 14.06 -0.23 18.25
CA MET A 19 13.61 -1.52 17.72
C MET A 19 14.38 -2.71 18.32
N ALA A 20 15.70 -2.59 18.42
CA ALA A 20 16.54 -3.63 18.99
C ALA A 20 16.22 -3.93 20.48
N LYS A 21 15.73 -2.93 21.24
CA LYS A 21 15.34 -3.11 22.65
C LYS A 21 14.06 -3.92 22.85
N VAL A 22 13.20 -4.00 21.84
CA VAL A 22 11.93 -4.74 21.90
C VAL A 22 12.11 -6.20 21.50
N VAL A 23 13.25 -6.57 20.92
CA VAL A 23 13.56 -7.95 20.57
C VAL A 23 14.05 -8.70 21.80
N CYS A 24 13.15 -9.48 22.41
CA CYS A 24 13.49 -10.41 23.48
C CYS A 24 13.71 -11.82 22.92
N PHE A 25 14.81 -12.45 23.33
CA PHE A 25 15.06 -13.87 23.09
C PHE A 25 14.57 -14.66 24.31
N THR A 26 13.67 -15.61 24.09
CA THR A 26 13.20 -16.54 25.13
C THR A 26 13.14 -17.95 24.57
N THR A 27 13.32 -18.96 25.43
CA THR A 27 13.07 -20.35 25.10
C THR A 27 11.57 -20.58 24.98
N GLN A 28 11.06 -21.17 23.89
CA GLN A 28 9.62 -21.33 23.68
C GLN A 28 8.94 -22.27 24.68
N ASP A 29 9.65 -23.24 25.25
CA ASP A 29 9.08 -24.22 26.18
C ASP A 29 9.99 -24.42 27.40
N PRO A 30 9.55 -24.06 28.63
CA PRO A 30 10.32 -24.32 29.85
C PRO A 30 10.44 -25.82 30.19
N SER A 31 9.69 -26.70 29.53
CA SER A 31 9.73 -28.16 29.70
C SER A 31 10.66 -28.87 28.71
N ASP A 32 11.04 -28.21 27.62
CA ASP A 32 11.91 -28.78 26.60
C ASP A 32 13.37 -28.70 27.03
N LYS A 33 13.86 -29.82 27.58
CA LYS A 33 15.24 -30.00 28.05
C LYS A 33 16.25 -30.22 26.90
N ALA A 34 15.83 -30.08 25.65
CA ALA A 34 16.70 -30.12 24.48
C ALA A 34 17.62 -28.89 24.46
N LEU A 35 18.70 -28.98 25.24
CA LEU A 35 19.79 -28.02 25.28
C LEU A 35 20.31 -27.77 23.85
N GLY A 36 20.14 -26.55 23.34
CA GLY A 36 21.17 -25.98 22.47
C GLY A 36 20.81 -25.56 21.06
N LYS A 37 19.53 -25.34 20.70
CA LYS A 37 19.23 -24.55 19.50
C LYS A 37 18.61 -23.20 19.88
N PRO A 38 19.38 -22.10 19.89
CA PRO A 38 18.81 -20.77 20.01
C PRO A 38 17.91 -20.48 18.79
N GLU A 39 16.65 -20.14 19.05
CA GLU A 39 15.68 -19.77 18.02
C GLU A 39 15.26 -18.30 18.21
N LEU A 40 15.34 -17.53 17.12
CA LEU A 40 14.84 -16.16 17.06
C LEU A 40 13.42 -16.21 16.50
N VAL A 41 12.44 -15.90 17.34
CA VAL A 41 11.02 -15.85 16.95
C VAL A 41 10.63 -14.39 16.76
N LEU A 42 10.42 -14.00 15.50
CA LEU A 42 9.97 -12.66 15.13
C LEU A 42 8.44 -12.65 14.99
N TYR A 43 7.77 -11.89 15.85
CA TYR A 43 6.35 -11.57 15.66
C TYR A 43 6.24 -10.37 14.74
N THR A 44 5.94 -10.62 13.46
CA THR A 44 5.70 -9.56 12.48
C THR A 44 4.20 -9.43 12.21
N LEU A 45 3.75 -8.22 11.87
CA LEU A 45 2.40 -8.05 11.34
C LEU A 45 2.38 -8.52 9.89
N ASN A 46 1.49 -9.44 9.55
CA ASN A 46 1.22 -9.74 8.15
C ASN A 46 0.51 -8.54 7.51
N LEU A 47 1.26 -7.70 6.78
CA LEU A 47 0.73 -6.50 6.13
C LEU A 47 -0.29 -6.83 5.04
N GLU A 48 -0.32 -8.04 4.50
CA GLU A 48 -1.34 -8.48 3.54
C GLU A 48 -2.67 -8.77 4.25
N GLU A 49 -2.63 -9.34 5.45
CA GLU A 49 -3.83 -9.58 6.29
C GLU A 49 -4.39 -8.29 6.88
N TYR A 50 -3.54 -7.28 7.10
CA TYR A 50 -3.91 -5.93 7.52
C TYR A 50 -4.09 -4.94 6.35
N GLY A 51 -3.91 -5.41 5.10
CA GLY A 51 -3.76 -4.61 3.89
C GLY A 51 -4.89 -4.74 2.89
N GLY A 52 -6.07 -5.19 3.34
CA GLY A 52 -7.30 -5.08 2.58
C GLY A 52 -7.64 -6.29 1.71
N PRO A 53 -8.90 -6.80 1.76
CA PRO A 53 -9.32 -7.91 0.94
C PRO A 53 -9.55 -7.43 -0.50
N GLY A 54 -8.49 -7.26 -1.30
CA GLY A 54 -8.58 -7.01 -2.75
C GLY A 54 -9.68 -6.01 -3.14
N ASP A 55 -10.64 -6.49 -3.96
CA ASP A 55 -11.83 -5.76 -4.36
C ASP A 55 -12.94 -5.79 -3.28
N CYS A 56 -13.64 -4.68 -3.11
CA CYS A 56 -14.75 -4.59 -2.18
C CYS A 56 -15.88 -5.57 -2.61
N GLY A 57 -16.26 -6.51 -1.73
CA GLY A 57 -17.27 -7.51 -2.05
C GLY A 57 -18.68 -6.92 -2.20
N GLU A 58 -19.41 -7.35 -3.23
CA GLU A 58 -20.81 -6.96 -3.45
C GLU A 58 -21.70 -7.52 -2.31
N GLY A 59 -22.43 -6.63 -1.62
CA GLY A 59 -23.47 -7.02 -0.67
C GLY A 59 -23.09 -7.03 0.81
N ARG A 60 -21.88 -6.60 1.21
CA ARG A 60 -21.61 -6.24 2.61
C ARG A 60 -21.73 -4.73 2.81
N MET A 61 -22.96 -4.33 3.07
CA MET A 61 -23.32 -3.11 3.78
C MET A 61 -22.30 -2.86 4.90
N MET A 62 -21.43 -1.87 4.72
CA MET A 62 -20.81 -0.97 5.72
C MET A 62 -20.42 -1.54 7.11
N GLU A 63 -20.26 -2.84 7.31
CA GLU A 63 -19.87 -3.43 8.58
C GLU A 63 -18.42 -3.88 8.47
N ARG A 64 -17.56 -2.98 8.98
CA ARG A 64 -16.10 -3.07 9.12
C ARG A 64 -15.32 -2.76 7.85
N SER A 65 -15.39 -1.49 7.46
CA SER A 65 -14.32 -0.55 7.11
C SER A 65 -12.88 -1.05 6.89
N THR A 66 -12.63 -2.22 6.32
CA THR A 66 -11.29 -2.63 5.88
C THR A 66 -10.99 -2.02 4.51
N CYS A 67 -9.78 -1.48 4.35
CA CYS A 67 -9.30 -0.94 3.07
C CYS A 67 -9.56 -1.92 1.91
N CYS A 68 -10.19 -1.47 0.83
CA CYS A 68 -10.46 -2.30 -0.36
C CYS A 68 -10.52 -1.43 -1.62
N ARG A 69 -10.37 -2.08 -2.79
CA ARG A 69 -10.51 -1.44 -4.09
C ARG A 69 -11.97 -1.46 -4.54
N GLN A 70 -12.53 -0.29 -4.81
CA GLN A 70 -13.90 -0.11 -5.28
C GLN A 70 -13.90 0.21 -6.78
N GLU A 71 -14.87 -0.36 -7.49
CA GLU A 71 -15.10 -0.05 -8.90
C GLU A 71 -15.43 1.42 -9.12
N HIS A 72 -14.74 2.04 -10.09
CA HIS A 72 -15.00 3.40 -10.53
C HIS A 72 -14.66 3.53 -12.00
N TYR A 73 -15.69 3.71 -12.83
CA TYR A 73 -15.55 3.90 -14.27
C TYR A 73 -15.51 5.39 -14.61
N ILE A 74 -14.50 5.80 -15.38
CA ILE A 74 -14.39 7.14 -15.91
C ILE A 74 -14.76 7.11 -17.39
N ASN A 75 -15.89 7.73 -17.73
CA ASN A 75 -16.31 7.90 -19.11
C ASN A 75 -15.79 9.25 -19.66
N PHE A 76 -14.83 9.22 -20.58
CA PHE A 76 -14.29 10.43 -21.19
C PHE A 76 -15.31 11.15 -22.08
N ARG A 77 -16.38 10.48 -22.51
CA ARG A 77 -17.47 11.10 -23.29
C ARG A 77 -18.46 11.89 -22.44
N GLU A 78 -18.54 11.62 -21.13
CA GLU A 78 -19.43 12.34 -20.22
C GLU A 78 -18.76 13.55 -19.56
N LEU A 79 -17.43 13.59 -19.57
CA LEU A 79 -16.64 14.67 -19.01
C LEU A 79 -16.48 15.80 -20.03
N THR A 80 -17.03 16.96 -19.71
CA THR A 80 -17.04 18.15 -20.60
C THR A 80 -15.64 18.58 -21.04
N TRP A 81 -14.65 18.36 -20.18
CA TRP A 81 -13.27 18.72 -20.45
C TRP A 81 -12.54 17.71 -21.32
N THR A 82 -12.97 16.44 -21.45
CA THR A 82 -12.28 15.42 -22.28
C THR A 82 -12.98 15.03 -23.57
N GLN A 83 -14.30 15.23 -23.64
CA GLN A 83 -15.17 14.64 -24.66
C GLN A 83 -14.74 14.88 -26.12
N TYR A 84 -14.04 15.99 -26.39
CA TYR A 84 -13.68 16.42 -27.76
C TYR A 84 -12.23 16.19 -28.18
N TRP A 85 -11.33 15.80 -27.27
CA TRP A 85 -9.91 15.68 -27.60
C TRP A 85 -9.32 14.30 -27.28
N ILE A 86 -9.95 13.49 -26.46
CA ILE A 86 -9.59 12.07 -26.31
C ILE A 86 -10.29 11.26 -27.40
N ILE A 87 -9.50 10.55 -28.21
CA ILE A 87 -10.01 9.70 -29.27
C ILE A 87 -10.26 8.30 -28.72
N GLU A 88 -9.25 7.68 -28.10
CA GLU A 88 -9.36 6.38 -27.44
C GLU A 88 -8.58 6.38 -26.10
N PRO A 89 -9.02 5.62 -25.08
CA PRO A 89 -10.28 4.88 -25.03
C PRO A 89 -11.50 5.81 -24.87
N ALA A 90 -12.73 5.30 -25.05
CA ALA A 90 -13.94 6.06 -24.71
C ALA A 90 -14.11 6.29 -23.19
N GLY A 91 -13.51 5.42 -22.38
CA GLY A 91 -13.49 5.47 -20.93
C GLY A 91 -12.72 4.28 -20.38
N TYR A 92 -12.45 4.26 -19.09
CA TYR A 92 -11.64 3.22 -18.46
C TYR A 92 -12.03 3.01 -16.99
N GLN A 93 -11.68 1.84 -16.48
CA GLN A 93 -11.90 1.50 -15.08
C GLN A 93 -10.72 1.98 -14.24
N ALA A 94 -10.90 3.10 -13.53
CA ALA A 94 -9.87 3.71 -12.71
C ALA A 94 -9.74 3.02 -11.34
N TYR A 95 -10.88 2.62 -10.77
CA TYR A 95 -11.04 2.15 -9.38
C TYR A 95 -10.59 3.16 -8.31
N HIS A 96 -11.11 3.03 -7.09
CA HIS A 96 -10.73 3.86 -5.93
C HIS A 96 -10.37 3.00 -4.73
N CYS A 97 -9.47 3.50 -3.87
CA CYS A 97 -9.24 2.89 -2.56
C CYS A 97 -10.18 3.51 -1.52
N VAL A 98 -10.94 2.67 -0.83
CA VAL A 98 -11.92 3.09 0.18
C VAL A 98 -11.82 2.24 1.42
N GLY A 99 -12.41 2.70 2.52
CA GLY A 99 -12.39 2.03 3.82
C GLY A 99 -11.34 2.61 4.77
N SER A 100 -11.05 1.89 5.84
CA SER A 100 -10.14 2.31 6.90
C SER A 100 -9.11 1.23 7.20
N CYS A 101 -8.07 1.62 7.91
CA CYS A 101 -7.01 0.73 8.33
C CYS A 101 -7.12 0.48 9.82
N ARG A 102 -6.91 -0.77 10.24
CA ARG A 102 -6.82 -1.07 11.67
C ARG A 102 -5.58 -0.41 12.22
N GLN A 103 -5.78 0.52 13.15
CA GLN A 103 -4.67 1.16 13.83
C GLN A 103 -4.02 0.18 14.80
N PRO A 104 -2.68 0.08 14.79
CA PRO A 104 -2.00 -0.65 15.84
C PRO A 104 -2.29 -0.03 17.21
N LYS A 105 -2.42 -0.86 18.24
CA LYS A 105 -2.60 -0.38 19.62
C LYS A 105 -1.41 0.49 20.04
N ASN A 106 -1.63 1.46 20.93
CA ASN A 106 -0.79 2.55 21.47
C ASN A 106 0.76 2.42 21.55
N LEU A 107 1.34 1.24 21.34
CA LEU A 107 2.77 1.01 21.26
C LEU A 107 3.39 1.77 20.07
N LEU A 108 2.78 1.77 18.88
CA LEU A 108 3.33 2.45 17.70
C LEU A 108 3.29 3.98 17.75
N HIS A 109 2.38 4.55 18.54
CA HIS A 109 2.31 6.01 18.72
C HIS A 109 3.49 6.54 19.56
N HIS A 110 4.07 5.72 20.45
CA HIS A 110 5.31 6.07 21.19
C HIS A 110 6.54 6.09 20.28
N PHE A 111 6.51 5.35 19.18
CA PHE A 111 7.64 5.25 18.24
C PHE A 111 7.55 6.29 17.11
N GLY A 112 6.67 7.31 17.23
CA GLY A 112 6.57 8.44 16.29
C GLY A 112 5.91 8.10 14.96
N TYR A 113 5.25 6.95 14.86
CA TYR A 113 4.56 6.55 13.65
C TYR A 113 3.16 7.18 13.57
N GLY A 114 2.83 7.74 12.40
CA GLY A 114 1.54 8.36 12.12
C GLY A 114 0.37 7.37 12.04
N GLU A 115 -0.82 7.87 11.72
CA GLU A 115 -1.99 7.01 11.54
C GLU A 115 -1.92 6.25 10.20
N ARG A 116 -2.42 5.01 10.15
CA ARG A 116 -2.54 4.25 8.89
C ARG A 116 -3.71 4.77 8.06
N SER A 117 -3.45 5.10 6.80
CA SER A 117 -4.47 5.50 5.83
C SER A 117 -4.60 4.45 4.71
N CYS A 118 -5.80 4.32 4.14
CA CYS A 118 -6.05 3.44 2.99
C CYS A 118 -5.68 4.18 1.71
N ALA A 119 -4.73 3.66 0.95
CA ALA A 119 -4.21 4.31 -0.24
C ALA A 119 -3.80 3.31 -1.34
N VAL A 120 -3.44 3.85 -2.50
CA VAL A 120 -2.94 3.10 -3.64
C VAL A 120 -1.54 2.58 -3.32
N VAL A 121 -1.37 1.26 -3.41
CA VAL A 121 -0.07 0.57 -3.26
C VAL A 121 0.53 0.22 -4.62
N LYS A 122 -0.33 -0.05 -5.61
CA LYS A 122 0.10 -0.34 -6.98
C LYS A 122 -0.88 0.26 -7.97
N SER A 123 -0.35 0.84 -9.03
CA SER A 123 -1.08 1.41 -10.15
C SER A 123 -0.47 0.96 -11.48
N SER A 124 -1.26 1.05 -12.55
CA SER A 124 -0.82 0.82 -13.93
C SER A 124 -1.09 2.05 -14.80
N PRO A 125 -0.31 2.24 -15.89
CA PRO A 125 -0.51 3.35 -16.81
C PRO A 125 -1.72 3.10 -17.73
N LEU A 126 -2.28 4.19 -18.28
CA LEU A 126 -3.31 4.14 -19.30
C LEU A 126 -2.75 4.67 -20.64
N PRO A 127 -2.66 3.84 -21.69
CA PRO A 127 -2.38 4.31 -23.04
C PRO A 127 -3.59 5.09 -23.57
N MET A 128 -3.36 6.28 -24.11
CA MET A 128 -4.40 7.17 -24.62
C MET A 128 -4.00 7.74 -25.97
N MET A 129 -4.96 7.83 -26.87
CA MET A 129 -4.84 8.49 -28.17
C MET A 129 -5.64 9.78 -28.13
N TYR A 130 -4.99 10.92 -28.39
CA TYR A 130 -5.60 12.23 -28.20
C TYR A 130 -5.13 13.28 -29.22
N LEU A 131 -5.93 14.34 -29.36
CA LEU A 131 -5.68 15.45 -30.28
C LEU A 131 -4.81 16.52 -29.63
N VAL A 132 -3.71 16.88 -30.30
CA VAL A 132 -2.78 17.94 -29.87
C VAL A 132 -2.74 19.03 -30.93
N LYS A 133 -2.87 20.29 -30.50
CA LYS A 133 -2.76 21.44 -31.40
C LYS A 133 -1.30 21.86 -31.54
N LYS A 134 -0.73 21.73 -32.75
CA LYS A 134 0.61 22.23 -33.09
C LYS A 134 0.49 23.36 -34.11
N GLY A 135 0.55 24.60 -33.61
CA GLY A 135 0.37 25.79 -34.43
C GLY A 135 -1.03 25.84 -35.07
N ASN A 136 -1.07 25.70 -36.40
CA ASN A 136 -2.31 25.81 -37.19
C ASN A 136 -2.97 24.46 -37.52
N TYR A 137 -2.34 23.34 -37.17
CA TYR A 137 -2.89 22.01 -37.43
C TYR A 137 -3.05 21.22 -36.12
N THR A 138 -3.91 20.20 -36.18
CA THR A 138 -4.15 19.27 -35.08
C THR A 138 -3.58 17.91 -35.47
N GLU A 139 -2.73 17.36 -34.61
CA GLU A 139 -2.15 16.03 -34.78
C GLU A 139 -2.75 15.05 -33.77
N ILE A 140 -2.67 13.77 -34.10
CA ILE A 140 -3.00 12.68 -33.19
C ILE A 140 -1.71 12.22 -32.52
N GLU A 141 -1.70 12.18 -31.19
CA GLU A 141 -0.60 11.63 -30.40
C GLU A 141 -1.10 10.43 -29.58
N VAL A 142 -0.18 9.50 -29.32
CA VAL A 142 -0.40 8.35 -28.45
C VAL A 142 0.62 8.42 -27.32
N ALA A 143 0.15 8.40 -26.07
CA ALA A 143 1.01 8.42 -24.90
C ALA A 143 0.46 7.53 -23.79
N GLU A 144 1.36 7.06 -22.92
CA GLU A 144 1.01 6.33 -21.70
C GLU A 144 1.02 7.27 -20.51
N PHE A 145 -0.12 7.39 -19.83
CA PHE A 145 -0.27 8.22 -18.66
C PHE A 145 -0.09 7.37 -17.41
N PRO A 146 0.94 7.61 -16.57
CA PRO A 146 1.21 6.79 -15.39
C PRO A 146 0.16 7.01 -14.30
N ASN A 147 0.03 6.03 -13.40
CA ASN A 147 -0.82 6.11 -12.21
C ASN A 147 -2.31 6.33 -12.47
N MET A 148 -2.83 5.80 -13.57
CA MET A 148 -4.23 6.01 -13.98
C MET A 148 -5.17 4.94 -13.44
N ILE A 149 -4.74 3.67 -13.43
CA ILE A 149 -5.57 2.54 -12.99
C ILE A 149 -5.04 2.01 -11.66
N VAL A 150 -5.90 1.94 -10.65
CA VAL A 150 -5.55 1.36 -9.34
C VAL A 150 -5.57 -0.17 -9.43
N GLU A 151 -4.42 -0.79 -9.22
CA GLU A 151 -4.26 -2.26 -9.25
C GLU A 151 -4.40 -2.87 -7.85
N LYS A 152 -3.88 -2.19 -6.83
CA LYS A 152 -3.90 -2.68 -5.45
C LYS A 152 -4.03 -1.53 -4.46
N CYS A 153 -4.98 -1.66 -3.55
CA CYS A 153 -5.11 -0.81 -2.36
C CYS A 153 -4.43 -1.46 -1.15
N GLY A 154 -4.05 -0.64 -0.18
CA GLY A 154 -3.51 -1.13 1.07
C GLY A 154 -3.34 -0.03 2.11
N CYS A 155 -2.92 -0.44 3.30
CA CYS A 155 -2.79 0.44 4.46
C CYS A 155 -1.37 0.97 4.61
N ILE A 156 -1.17 2.22 4.23
CA ILE A 156 0.12 2.94 4.30
C ILE A 156 0.20 3.80 5.55
N MET A 157 1.40 4.21 5.92
CA MET A 157 1.67 5.14 7.02
C MET A 157 2.11 6.48 6.46
N ASP A 158 1.48 7.57 6.88
CA ASP A 158 1.86 8.94 6.51
C ASP A 158 3.20 9.29 7.19
N ASN A 159 4.33 8.75 6.68
CA ASN A 159 5.73 9.17 6.85
C ASN A 159 6.77 8.12 6.43
N ILE A 160 6.37 7.02 5.79
CA ILE A 160 7.32 6.06 5.23
C ILE A 160 7.18 6.08 3.72
N ALA A 161 7.92 6.98 3.08
CA ALA A 161 8.38 6.73 1.72
C ALA A 161 9.28 5.49 1.80
N VAL A 162 8.72 4.33 1.45
CA VAL A 162 9.51 3.12 1.21
C VAL A 162 10.34 3.41 -0.03
N VAL A 163 11.56 3.88 0.18
CA VAL A 163 12.67 3.89 -0.79
C VAL A 163 13.68 2.89 -0.29
#